data_AF-A0A4V1UNR3-F1
#
_entry.id   AF-A0A4V1UNR3-F1
#
_cell.length_a   1.000
_cell.length_b   1.000
_cell.length_c   1.000
_cell.angle_alpha   90.00
_cell.angle_beta   90.00
_cell.angle_gamma   90.00
#
_symmetry.space_group_name_H-M   'P 1'
#
loop_
_entity.id
_entity.type
_entity.pdbx_description
1 polymer ?
#
loop_
_entity_poly.entity_id
_entity_poly.type
_entity_poly.pdbx_seq_one_letter_code
_entity_poly.pdbx_strand_id
1 'polypeptide(L)'
;MRTGLLALALMAAAPAMAQNVVETSIEELQAKMALGTTSEAITKEYLERITAMDRKGPTLRSVIAVTSGALDQARASDARRKGGKLLGPLDGIPVLIKDNIETWELPT
;
A
#
# COMPACT_ATOMS: atom_id res chain seq x y z
N MET A 1 32.15 -16.35 -39.11
CA MET A 1 31.06 -16.95 -38.33
C MET A 1 30.78 -16.02 -37.16
N ARG A 2 29.55 -15.51 -37.04
CA ARG A 2 29.14 -14.43 -36.13
C ARG A 2 28.77 -15.04 -34.77
N THR A 3 29.60 -14.85 -33.75
CA THR A 3 29.23 -15.15 -32.36
C THR A 3 28.76 -13.87 -31.70
N GLY A 4 27.44 -13.68 -31.63
CA GLY A 4 26.80 -12.63 -30.84
C GLY A 4 26.65 -13.09 -29.39
N LEU A 5 27.22 -12.34 -28.46
CA LEU A 5 27.06 -12.56 -27.03
C LEU A 5 25.79 -11.84 -26.56
N LEU A 6 24.80 -12.60 -26.11
CA LEU A 6 23.56 -12.08 -25.55
C LEU A 6 23.81 -11.71 -24.08
N ALA A 7 23.79 -10.41 -23.76
CA ALA A 7 23.89 -9.94 -22.37
C ALA A 7 22.52 -10.04 -21.68
N LEU A 8 22.40 -10.96 -20.72
CA LEU A 8 21.25 -11.05 -19.85
C LEU A 8 21.40 -10.02 -18.72
N ALA A 9 20.68 -8.90 -18.82
CA ALA A 9 20.64 -7.89 -17.76
C ALA A 9 19.72 -8.37 -16.62
N LEU A 10 20.34 -8.76 -15.50
CA LEU A 10 19.64 -9.04 -14.25
C LEU A 10 19.24 -7.70 -13.62
N MET A 11 17.98 -7.26 -13.77
CA MET A 11 17.46 -6.15 -12.96
C MET A 11 17.29 -6.66 -11.53
N ALA A 12 18.21 -6.29 -10.65
CA ALA A 12 18.01 -6.42 -9.22
C ALA A 12 16.83 -5.52 -8.82
N ALA A 13 15.75 -6.13 -8.29
CA ALA A 13 14.70 -5.37 -7.62
C ALA A 13 15.34 -4.68 -6.41
N ALA A 14 15.35 -3.35 -6.42
CA ALA A 14 15.79 -2.58 -5.26
C ALA A 14 14.97 -3.01 -4.04
N PRO A 15 15.59 -3.12 -2.83
CA PRO A 15 14.82 -3.38 -1.63
C PRO A 15 13.73 -2.31 -1.55
N ALA A 16 12.48 -2.73 -1.36
CA ALA A 16 11.40 -1.81 -1.09
C ALA A 16 11.79 -1.04 0.17
N MET A 17 12.21 0.22 -0.01
CA MET A 17 12.46 1.13 1.10
C MET A 17 11.20 1.14 1.96
N ALA A 18 11.33 0.76 3.23
CA ALA A 18 10.24 0.84 4.19
C ALA A 18 9.66 2.25 4.10
N GLN A 19 8.36 2.35 3.86
CA GLN A 19 7.73 3.66 3.71
C GLN A 19 7.59 4.22 5.12
N ASN A 20 8.23 5.34 5.43
CA ASN A 20 7.90 5.99 6.70
C ASN A 20 6.47 6.55 6.56
N VAL A 21 5.52 5.89 7.23
CA VAL A 21 4.09 6.25 7.29
C VAL A 21 3.71 6.88 8.64
N VAL A 22 4.60 6.84 9.63
CA VAL A 22 4.34 7.37 10.97
C VAL A 22 4.42 8.89 10.94
N GLU A 23 3.42 9.56 11.50
CA GLU A 23 3.30 11.03 11.50
C GLU A 23 3.43 11.66 10.11
N THR A 24 3.08 10.91 9.05
CA THR A 24 3.08 11.42 7.67
C THR A 24 1.68 11.86 7.29
N SER A 25 1.53 13.10 6.82
CA SER A 25 0.22 13.64 6.45
C SER A 25 -0.33 13.02 5.16
N ILE A 26 -1.63 13.20 4.90
CA ILE A 26 -2.25 12.73 3.65
C ILE A 26 -1.62 13.44 2.44
N GLU A 27 -1.34 14.74 2.56
CA GLU A 27 -0.68 15.53 1.52
C GLU A 27 0.72 15.00 1.22
N GLU A 28 1.48 14.63 2.24
CA GLU A 28 2.81 14.03 2.09
C GLU A 28 2.74 12.63 1.44
N LEU A 29 1.75 11.80 1.82
CA LEU A 29 1.53 10.51 1.17
C LEU A 29 1.13 10.68 -0.31
N GLN A 30 0.27 11.65 -0.62
CA GLN A 30 -0.08 11.99 -2.00
C GLN A 30 1.14 12.47 -2.80
N ALA A 31 1.99 13.31 -2.20
CA ALA A 31 3.23 13.76 -2.81
C ALA A 31 4.20 12.60 -3.06
N LYS A 32 4.39 11.70 -2.08
CA LYS A 32 5.16 10.45 -2.25
C LYS A 32 4.61 9.62 -3.41
N MET A 33 3.29 9.48 -3.52
CA MET A 33 2.68 8.74 -4.63
C MET A 33 2.85 9.42 -5.99
N ALA A 34 2.85 10.74 -6.04
CA ALA A 34 3.18 11.49 -7.26
C ALA A 34 4.65 11.31 -7.68
N LEU A 35 5.55 11.04 -6.73
CA LEU A 35 6.97 10.78 -6.94
C LEU A 35 7.32 9.30 -7.18
N GLY A 36 6.32 8.42 -7.22
CA GLY A 36 6.49 7.01 -7.60
C GLY A 36 6.36 5.98 -6.48
N THR A 37 6.11 6.39 -5.24
CA THR A 37 5.62 5.44 -4.22
C THR A 37 4.24 4.92 -4.64
N THR A 38 3.95 3.64 -4.44
CA THR A 38 2.63 3.08 -4.75
C THR A 38 1.71 3.08 -3.53
N SER A 39 0.42 3.20 -3.76
CA SER A 39 -0.62 2.94 -2.75
C SER A 39 -0.44 1.53 -2.17
N GLU A 40 -0.11 0.54 -3.02
CA GLU A 40 0.19 -0.82 -2.56
C GLU A 40 1.33 -0.85 -1.54
N ALA A 41 2.43 -0.11 -1.76
CA ALA A 41 3.56 -0.06 -0.84
C ALA A 41 3.18 0.59 0.49
N ILE A 42 2.41 1.69 0.46
CA ILE A 42 1.91 2.37 1.67
C ILE A 42 0.96 1.45 2.46
N THR A 43 0.01 0.80 1.80
CA THR A 43 -0.92 -0.14 2.44
C THR A 43 -0.17 -1.32 3.06
N LYS A 44 0.83 -1.88 2.35
CA LYS A 44 1.65 -2.98 2.87
C LYS A 44 2.39 -2.58 4.15
N GLU A 45 2.98 -1.39 4.20
CA GLU A 45 3.64 -0.88 5.41
C GLU A 45 2.66 -0.80 6.60
N TYR A 46 1.44 -0.29 6.41
CA TYR A 46 0.44 -0.26 7.47
C TYR A 46 0.02 -1.66 7.92
N LEU A 47 -0.13 -2.62 7.01
CA LEU A 47 -0.44 -4.02 7.36
C LEU A 47 0.67 -4.69 8.16
N GLU A 48 1.93 -4.42 7.80
CA GLU A 48 3.10 -4.89 8.55
C GLU A 48 3.13 -4.27 9.96
N ARG A 49 2.82 -2.98 10.08
CA ARG A 49 2.72 -2.28 11.36
C ARG A 49 1.56 -2.80 12.22
N ILE A 50 0.39 -3.08 11.64
CA ILE A 50 -0.73 -3.74 12.33
C ILE A 50 -0.28 -5.10 12.86
N THR A 51 0.42 -5.90 12.05
CA THR A 51 0.95 -7.19 12.49
C THR A 51 1.92 -7.04 13.66
N ALA A 52 2.87 -6.10 13.56
CA ALA A 52 3.89 -5.87 14.57
C ALA A 52 3.32 -5.32 15.88
N MET A 53 2.37 -4.39 15.83
CA MET A 53 1.87 -3.68 17.02
C MET A 53 0.59 -4.30 17.59
N ASP A 54 -0.35 -4.63 16.71
CA ASP A 54 -1.71 -5.02 17.09
C ASP A 54 -1.84 -6.51 17.41
N ARG A 55 -0.95 -7.34 16.84
CA ARG A 55 -1.01 -8.81 16.93
C ARG A 55 0.17 -9.45 17.65
N LYS A 56 1.40 -9.04 17.34
CA LYS A 56 2.61 -9.72 17.83
C LYS A 56 3.33 -9.01 18.98
N GLY A 57 3.38 -7.68 18.95
CA GLY A 57 4.09 -6.86 19.93
C GLY A 57 3.23 -6.53 21.14
N PRO A 58 2.92 -5.25 21.42
CA PRO A 58 2.11 -4.85 22.58
C PRO A 58 0.67 -5.37 22.55
N THR A 59 0.22 -5.99 21.45
CA THR A 59 -1.12 -6.59 21.32
C THR A 59 -2.25 -5.59 21.56
N LEU A 60 -2.20 -4.45 20.88
CA LEU A 60 -3.15 -3.35 21.09
C LEU A 60 -4.62 -3.73 20.79
N ARG A 61 -4.87 -4.73 19.94
CA ARG A 61 -6.21 -5.21 19.55
C ARG A 61 -7.14 -4.09 19.07
N SER A 62 -6.57 -3.10 18.36
CA SER A 62 -7.23 -1.93 17.80
C SER A 62 -7.89 -2.21 16.45
N VAL A 63 -7.42 -3.20 15.70
CA VAL A 63 -8.01 -3.61 14.41
C VAL A 63 -8.73 -4.93 14.62
N ILE A 64 -10.03 -5.03 14.38
CA ILE A 64 -10.78 -6.27 14.58
C ILE A 64 -10.61 -7.23 13.39
N ALA A 65 -10.71 -6.69 12.18
CA ALA A 65 -10.57 -7.43 10.94
C ALA A 65 -9.89 -6.55 9.87
N VAL A 66 -9.25 -7.21 8.90
CA VAL A 66 -8.66 -6.58 7.72
C VAL A 66 -9.31 -7.23 6.51
N THR A 67 -9.81 -6.43 5.57
CA THR A 67 -10.33 -6.94 4.29
C THR A 67 -9.21 -7.65 3.51
N SER A 68 -9.51 -8.82 2.94
CA SER A 68 -8.59 -9.52 2.03
C SER A 68 -8.31 -8.73 0.75
N GLY A 69 -9.18 -7.79 0.37
CA GLY A 69 -9.07 -6.96 -0.82
C GLY A 69 -8.22 -5.70 -0.65
N ALA A 70 -7.65 -5.43 0.53
CA ALA A 70 -6.92 -4.17 0.80
C ALA A 70 -5.82 -3.88 -0.25
N LEU A 71 -5.00 -4.87 -0.58
CA LEU A 71 -3.93 -4.72 -1.57
C LEU A 71 -4.45 -4.64 -3.01
N ASP A 72 -5.56 -5.32 -3.33
CA ASP A 72 -6.20 -5.22 -4.65
C ASP A 72 -6.77 -3.82 -4.89
N GLN A 73 -7.42 -3.25 -3.88
CA GLN A 73 -7.95 -1.87 -3.93
C GLN A 73 -6.81 -0.85 -4.11
N ALA A 74 -5.68 -1.05 -3.41
CA ALA A 74 -4.49 -0.22 -3.53
C ALA A 74 -3.89 -0.30 -4.95
N ARG A 75 -3.71 -1.51 -5.49
CA ARG A 75 -3.25 -1.71 -6.88
C ARG A 75 -4.20 -1.09 -7.92
N ALA A 76 -5.51 -1.13 -7.67
CA ALA A 76 -6.48 -0.48 -8.54
C ALA A 76 -6.33 1.06 -8.51
N SER A 77 -6.01 1.65 -7.36
CA SER A 77 -5.62 3.07 -7.26
C SER A 77 -4.35 3.36 -8.05
N ASP A 78 -3.31 2.53 -7.91
CA ASP A 78 -2.05 2.71 -8.65
C ASP A 78 -2.28 2.67 -10.18
N ALA A 79 -3.14 1.76 -10.64
CA ALA A 79 -3.55 1.69 -12.04
C ALA A 79 -4.30 2.95 -12.51
N ARG A 80 -5.23 3.48 -11.68
CA ARG A 80 -5.92 4.75 -11.96
C ARG A 80 -4.95 5.91 -12.04
N ARG A 81 -4.02 6.02 -11.09
CA ARG A 81 -2.97 7.06 -11.05
C ARG A 81 -2.11 7.03 -12.30
N LYS A 82 -1.59 5.86 -12.68
CA LYS A 82 -0.81 5.68 -13.91
C LYS A 82 -1.59 6.05 -15.17
N GLY A 83 -2.90 5.82 -15.16
CA GLY A 83 -3.80 6.18 -16.25
C GLY A 83 -4.27 7.64 -16.25
N GLY A 84 -3.86 8.47 -15.29
CA GLY A 84 -4.34 9.86 -15.16
C GLY A 84 -5.80 9.99 -14.74
N LYS A 85 -6.37 8.97 -14.09
CA LYS A 85 -7.79 8.87 -13.70
C LYS A 85 -7.98 8.87 -12.17
N LEU A 86 -7.29 9.76 -11.47
CA LEU A 86 -7.40 9.88 -10.02
C LEU A 86 -8.86 10.19 -9.60
N LEU A 87 -9.32 9.54 -8.52
CA LEU A 87 -10.66 9.76 -7.97
C LEU A 87 -10.76 10.99 -7.05
N GLY A 88 -9.62 11.54 -6.63
CA GLY A 88 -9.54 12.72 -5.76
C GLY A 88 -8.42 12.64 -4.72
N PRO A 89 -8.42 13.53 -3.72
CA PRO A 89 -7.34 13.64 -2.72
C PRO A 89 -7.12 12.40 -1.84
N LEU A 90 -8.11 11.50 -1.76
CA LEU A 90 -8.03 10.27 -0.98
C LEU A 90 -7.77 9.01 -1.82
N ASP A 91 -7.60 9.15 -3.15
CA ASP A 91 -7.34 7.99 -4.01
C ASP A 91 -5.99 7.34 -3.66
N GLY A 92 -6.05 6.10 -3.17
CA GLY A 92 -4.91 5.31 -2.73
C GLY A 92 -4.49 5.48 -1.27
N ILE A 93 -5.24 6.24 -0.46
CA ILE A 93 -4.96 6.40 0.97
C ILE A 93 -5.65 5.27 1.76
N PRO A 94 -4.91 4.40 2.49
CA PRO A 94 -5.53 3.39 3.35
C PRO A 94 -6.18 4.03 4.57
N VAL A 95 -7.36 3.54 4.93
CA VAL A 95 -8.13 3.99 6.10
C VAL A 95 -8.66 2.80 6.89
N LEU A 96 -8.93 3.01 8.17
CA LEU A 96 -9.69 2.08 9.01
C LEU A 96 -11.08 2.64 9.25
N ILE A 97 -12.05 1.74 9.34
CA ILE A 97 -13.45 2.05 9.61
C ILE A 97 -13.81 1.44 10.95
N LYS A 98 -14.57 2.18 11.76
CA LYS A 98 -15.08 1.66 13.04
C LYS A 98 -16.12 0.58 12.74
N ASP A 99 -16.05 -0.53 13.49
CA ASP A 99 -16.89 -1.73 13.32
C ASP A 99 -18.39 -1.55 13.64
N ASN A 100 -18.86 -0.31 13.72
CA ASN A 100 -20.28 0.02 13.78
C ASN A 100 -20.77 0.69 12.50
N ILE A 101 -19.93 0.72 11.47
CA ILE A 101 -20.23 1.22 10.13
C ILE A 101 -20.11 0.03 9.20
N GLU A 102 -21.20 -0.27 8.50
CA GLU A 102 -21.26 -1.41 7.59
C GLU A 102 -20.22 -1.28 6.47
N THR A 103 -19.54 -2.38 6.19
CA THR A 103 -18.73 -2.56 4.98
C THR A 103 -19.20 -3.81 4.27
N TRP A 104 -19.04 -3.86 2.95
CA TRP A 104 -19.59 -4.95 2.15
C TRP A 104 -19.00 -6.33 2.47
N GLU A 105 -17.70 -6.38 2.79
CA GLU A 105 -16.93 -7.63 2.85
C GLU A 105 -16.76 -8.20 4.26
N LEU A 106 -16.98 -7.39 5.30
CA LEU A 106 -16.74 -7.76 6.70
C LEU A 106 -18.05 -7.71 7.50
N PRO A 107 -18.24 -8.62 8.47
CA PRO A 107 -19.35 -8.52 9.41
C PRO A 107 -19.27 -7.21 10.22
N THR A 108 -20.41 -6.78 10.76
CA THR A 108 -20.58 -5.57 11.57
C THR A 108 -21.49 -5.88 12.75
#